data_AF-A0A854NAR1-F1
#
_entry.id   AF-A0A854NAR1-F1
#
_cell.length_a   1.000
_cell.length_b   1.000
_cell.length_c   1.000
_cell.angle_alpha   90.00
_cell.angle_beta   90.00
_cell.angle_gamma   90.00
#
_symmetry.space_group_name_H-M   'P 1'
#
loop_
_entity.id
_entity.type
_entity.pdbx_description
1 polymer ?
#
loop_
_entity_poly.entity_id
_entity_poly.type
_entity_poly.pdbx_seq_one_letter_code
_entity_poly.pdbx_strand_id
1 'polypeptide(L)' 'MTMQRRPINSIEQRKLEVRKYSRNAVVSVAGGVVGGIALALIAESATWLLISLVIAVVGGWVNWSKVQKIVNHKDV' A
#
# COMPACT_ATOMS: atom_id res chain seq x y z
N MET A 1 11.39 -2.73 17.86
CA MET A 1 9.94 -2.97 18.04
C MET A 1 9.47 -2.15 19.22
N THR A 2 8.82 -1.01 19.00
CA THR A 2 8.16 -0.30 20.09
C THR A 2 6.82 -0.99 20.34
N MET A 3 6.53 -1.39 21.58
CA MET A 3 5.21 -1.89 21.95
C MET A 3 4.21 -0.75 21.80
N GLN A 4 3.57 -0.67 20.63
CA GLN A 4 2.53 0.31 20.39
C GLN A 4 1.31 -0.15 21.18
N ARG A 5 0.87 0.68 22.14
CA ARG A 5 -0.26 0.37 23.02
C ARG A 5 -1.43 -0.12 22.17
N ARG A 6 -1.96 -1.31 22.47
CA ARG A 6 -3.12 -1.85 21.76
C ARG A 6 -4.26 -0.85 21.93
N PRO A 7 -4.81 -0.29 20.85
CA PRO A 7 -5.92 0.63 20.92
C PRO A 7 -7.10 -0.04 21.63
N ILE A 8 -7.62 0.64 22.64
CA ILE A 8 -8.66 0.13 23.54
C ILE A 8 -10.06 0.32 22.91
N ASN A 9 -10.19 1.29 22.00
CA ASN A 9 -11.43 1.60 21.28
C ASN A 9 -11.37 1.19 19.79
N SER A 10 -12.55 0.99 19.19
CA SER A 10 -12.70 0.59 17.79
C SER A 10 -12.34 1.71 16.80
N ILE A 11 -12.53 2.98 17.18
CA ILE A 11 -12.24 4.13 16.31
C ILE A 11 -10.72 4.35 16.15
N GLU A 12 -9.93 4.26 17.21
CA GLU A 12 -8.46 4.35 17.13
C GLU A 12 -7.88 3.16 16.37
N GLN A 13 -8.45 1.95 16.53
CA GLN A 13 -8.09 0.79 15.72
C GLN A 13 -8.21 1.11 14.23
N ARG A 14 -9.37 1.61 13.81
CA ARG A 14 -9.62 1.99 12.40
C ARG A 14 -8.68 3.08 11.92
N LYS A 15 -8.42 4.12 12.73
CA LYS A 15 -7.45 5.17 12.39
C LYS A 15 -6.03 4.63 12.21
N LEU A 16 -5.60 3.68 13.05
CA LEU A 16 -4.30 3.03 12.93
C LEU A 16 -4.23 2.12 11.69
N GLU A 17 -5.30 1.42 11.36
CA GLU A 17 -5.39 0.60 10.15
C GLU A 17 -5.33 1.45 8.88
N VAL A 18 -6.01 2.60 8.81
CA VAL A 18 -5.89 3.53 7.69
C VAL A 18 -4.44 3.96 7.49
N ARG A 19 -3.75 4.34 8.58
CA ARG A 19 -2.33 4.72 8.51
C ARG A 19 -1.45 3.57 8.03
N LYS A 20 -1.71 2.35 8.51
CA LYS A 20 -0.97 1.14 8.12
C LYS A 20 -1.16 0.85 6.63
N TYR A 21 -2.39 0.81 6.14
CA TYR A 21 -2.66 0.50 4.74
C TYR A 21 -2.20 1.64 3.81
N SER A 22 -2.31 2.90 4.23
CA SER A 22 -1.77 4.03 3.46
C SER A 22 -0.25 3.93 3.32
N ARG A 23 0.47 3.63 4.41
CA ARG A 23 1.92 3.44 4.34
C ARG A 23 2.30 2.24 3.48
N ASN A 24 1.58 1.13 3.61
CA ASN A 24 1.80 -0.05 2.77
C ASN A 24 1.51 0.21 1.29
N ALA A 25 0.50 1.03 0.98
CA ALA A 25 0.21 1.48 -0.38
C ALA A 25 1.41 2.24 -0.94
N VAL A 26 1.90 3.25 -0.22
CA VAL A 26 3.08 4.04 -0.62
C VAL A 26 4.30 3.14 -0.83
N VAL A 27 4.58 2.23 0.10
CA VAL A 27 5.72 1.30 -0.03
C VAL A 27 5.56 0.40 -1.26
N SER A 28 4.36 -0.13 -1.53
CA SER A 28 4.12 -0.99 -2.69
C SER A 28 4.25 -0.24 -4.01
N VAL A 29 3.74 0.99 -4.10
CA VAL A 29 3.81 1.82 -5.30
C VAL A 29 5.25 2.30 -5.52
N ALA A 30 5.89 2.85 -4.49
CA ALA A 30 7.26 3.31 -4.58
C ALA A 30 8.23 2.17 -4.90
N GLY A 31 8.07 1.01 -4.25
CA GLY A 31 8.86 -0.19 -4.53
C GLY A 31 8.65 -0.71 -5.95
N GLY A 32 7.41 -0.73 -6.44
CA GLY A 32 7.10 -1.10 -7.82
C GLY A 32 7.74 -0.15 -8.83
N VAL A 33 7.61 1.17 -8.63
CA VAL A 33 8.19 2.17 -9.54
C VAL A 33 9.71 2.12 -9.54
N VAL A 34 10.35 2.15 -8.36
CA VAL A 34 11.81 2.14 -8.25
C VAL A 34 12.39 0.81 -8.74
N GLY A 35 11.81 -0.32 -8.33
CA GLY A 35 12.25 -1.65 -8.77
C GLY A 35 12.06 -1.86 -10.27
N GLY A 36 10.96 -1.35 -10.83
CA GLY A 36 10.68 -1.37 -12.25
C GLY A 36 11.67 -0.61 -13.10
N ILE A 37 11.96 0.64 -12.71
CA ILE A 37 12.94 1.48 -13.41
C ILE A 37 14.33 0.83 -13.32
N ALA A 38 14.73 0.36 -12.13
CA ALA A 38 16.02 -0.31 -11.96
C ALA A 38 16.15 -1.56 -12.84
N LEU A 39 15.13 -2.43 -12.87
CA LEU A 39 15.12 -3.63 -13.71
C LEU A 39 15.10 -3.30 -15.20
N ALA A 40 14.35 -2.29 -15.62
CA ALA A 40 14.31 -1.87 -17.02
C ALA A 40 15.67 -1.38 -17.52
N LEU A 41 16.42 -0.66 -16.67
CA LEU A 41 17.77 -0.18 -17.00
C LEU A 41 18.79 -1.33 -17.05
N ILE A 42 18.75 -2.25 -16.08
CA ILE A 42 19.70 -3.37 -16.00
C ILE A 42 19.47 -4.38 -17.14
N ALA A 43 18.21 -4.65 -17.48
CA ALA A 43 17.86 -5.60 -18.53
C ALA A 43 17.69 -4.94 -19.91
N GLU A 44 17.94 -3.63 -20.03
CA GLU A 44 17.78 -2.83 -21.24
C GLU A 44 16.44 -3.05 -21.97
N SER A 45 15.38 -3.32 -21.21
CA SER A 45 14.08 -3.69 -21.76
C SER A 45 12.93 -2.94 -21.10
N ALA A 46 12.16 -2.25 -21.93
CA ALA A 46 10.95 -1.54 -21.51
C ALA A 46 9.82 -2.46 -21.02
N THR A 47 9.88 -3.78 -21.29
CA THR A 47 8.88 -4.73 -20.79
C THR A 47 8.82 -4.76 -19.26
N TRP A 48 9.94 -4.53 -18.59
CA TRP A 48 10.00 -4.48 -17.12
C TRP A 48 9.24 -3.29 -16.53
N LEU A 49 9.14 -2.17 -17.26
CA LEU A 49 8.34 -1.01 -16.84
C LEU A 49 6.85 -1.34 -16.83
N LEU A 50 6.37 -2.13 -17.80
CA LEU A 50 4.97 -2.57 -17.86
C LEU A 50 4.65 -3.51 -16.71
N ILE A 51 5.51 -4.50 -16.45
CA ILE A 51 5.33 -5.46 -15.36
C ILE A 51 5.30 -4.73 -14.01
N SER A 52 6.25 -3.81 -13.79
CA SER A 52 6.33 -3.06 -12.54
C SER A 52 5.16 -2.11 -12.35
N LEU A 53 4.65 -1.51 -13.44
CA LEU A 53 3.46 -0.67 -13.41
C LEU A 53 2.24 -1.48 -12.93
N VAL A 54 2.06 -2.70 -13.45
CA VAL A 54 0.97 -3.59 -13.00
C VAL A 54 1.11 -3.89 -11.51
N ILE A 55 2.31 -4.22 -11.04
CA ILE A 55 2.57 -4.49 -9.61
C ILE A 55 2.26 -3.25 -8.76
N ALA A 56 2.69 -2.06 -9.18
CA ALA A 56 2.45 -0.81 -8.48
C ALA A 56 0.94 -0.49 -8.40
N VAL A 57 0.21 -0.63 -9.51
CA VAL A 57 -1.24 -0.36 -9.56
C VAL A 57 -2.02 -1.36 -8.70
N VAL A 58 -1.72 -2.66 -8.81
CA VAL A 58 -2.41 -3.70 -8.01
C VAL A 58 -2.11 -3.53 -6.52
N GLY A 59 -0.85 -3.28 -6.16
CA GLY A 59 -0.44 -3.02 -4.78
C GLY A 59 -1.13 -1.79 -4.18
N GLY A 60 -1.21 -0.71 -4.95
CA GLY A 60 -1.95 0.50 -4.57
C GLY A 60 -3.45 0.22 -4.38
N TRP A 61 -4.07 -0.46 -5.35
CA TRP A 61 -5.51 -0.75 -5.34
C TRP A 61 -5.93 -1.62 -4.15
N VAL A 62 -5.18 -2.69 -3.85
CA VAL A 62 -5.50 -3.60 -2.73
C VAL A 62 -5.47 -2.85 -1.39
N ASN A 63 -4.48 -1.99 -1.17
CA ASN A 63 -4.40 -1.21 0.06
C ASN A 63 -5.48 -0.12 0.10
N TRP A 64 -5.77 0.54 -1.03
CA TRP A 64 -6.83 1.54 -1.14
C TRP A 64 -8.21 0.96 -0.84
N SER A 65 -8.54 -0.22 -1.39
CA SER A 65 -9.82 -0.89 -1.13
C SER A 65 -10.04 -1.20 0.36
N LYS A 66 -8.98 -1.53 1.10
CA LYS A 66 -9.03 -1.74 2.56
C LYS A 66 -9.28 -0.44 3.31
N VAL A 67 -8.61 0.65 2.94
CA VAL A 67 -8.87 1.99 3.52
C VAL A 67 -10.31 2.40 3.28
N GLN A 68 -10.83 2.22 2.06
CA GLN A 68 -12.20 2.60 1.73
C GLN A 68 -13.23 1.84 2.57
N LYS A 69 -13.02 0.54 2.82
CA LYS A 69 -13.88 -0.26 3.71
C LYS A 69 -13.88 0.25 5.15
N ILE A 70 -12.74 0.73 5.65
CA ILE A 70 -12.62 1.26 7.01
C ILE A 70 -13.34 2.61 7.12
N VAL A 71 -13.15 3.49 6.14
CA VAL A 71 -13.76 4.83 6.13
C VAL A 71 -15.27 4.75 5.95
N ASN A 72 -15.75 3.86 5.08
CA ASN A 72 -17.18 3.68 4.84
C ASN A 72 -17.87 2.80 5.88
N HIS A 73 -17.17 2.35 6.93
CA HIS A 73 -17.79 1.57 7.98
C HIS A 73 -18.77 2.44 8.76
N LYS A 74 -20.04 2.01 8.82
CA LYS A 74 -21.09 2.63 9.63
C LYS A 74 -21.32 1.77 10.86
N ASP A 75 -21.10 2.35 12.03
CA ASP A 75 -21.49 1.72 13.29
C ASP A 75 -23.02 1.88 13.39
N VAL A 76 -23.74 0.78 13.12
CA VAL A 76 -25.20 0.68 13.28
C VAL A 76 -25.58 0.46 14.73
#